data_AF-A0A9X8CH81-F1
#
_entry.id   AF-A0A9X8CH81-F1
#
_cell.length_a   1.000
_cell.length_b   1.000
_cell.length_c   1.000
_cell.angle_alpha   90.00
_cell.angle_beta   90.00
_cell.angle_gamma   90.00
#
_symmetry.space_group_name_H-M   'P 1'
#
loop_
_entity.id
_entity.type
_entity.pdbx_description
1 polymer ?
#
loop_
_entity_poly.entity_id
_entity_poly.type
_entity_poly.pdbx_seq_one_letter_code
_entity_poly.pdbx_strand_id
1 'polypeptide(L)'
;MIKVNHVESYITDNVLHSKQWDMSSEDVKTKAVNNSIAKLKQILKPEISQGYELEVEDVALQAIWLLRVDDSFQRAEMGATYIAVDGIMLMFSGKDNTLAPDIANKLGISLFNGIRQSETSKSKSINY
;
A
#
# COMPACT_ATOMS: atom_id res chain seq x y z
N MET A 1 -16.34 -10.79 -5.45
CA MET A 1 -14.91 -10.68 -5.89
C MET A 1 -14.69 -9.24 -6.34
N ILE A 2 -13.69 -8.55 -5.76
CA ILE A 2 -13.32 -7.20 -6.16
C ILE A 2 -12.72 -7.26 -7.57
N LYS A 3 -13.19 -6.37 -8.45
CA LYS A 3 -12.76 -6.27 -9.85
C LYS A 3 -12.24 -4.86 -10.13
N VAL A 4 -11.43 -4.72 -11.17
CA VAL A 4 -10.80 -3.44 -11.55
C VAL A 4 -11.84 -2.34 -11.77
N ASN A 5 -12.97 -2.62 -12.43
CA ASN A 5 -14.02 -1.64 -12.66
C ASN A 5 -14.69 -1.13 -11.37
N HIS A 6 -14.81 -1.98 -10.34
CA HIS A 6 -15.33 -1.54 -9.03
C HIS A 6 -14.34 -0.59 -8.35
N VAL A 7 -13.04 -0.88 -8.47
CA VAL A 7 -11.97 -0.04 -7.93
C VAL A 7 -11.89 1.29 -8.67
N GLU A 8 -11.95 1.27 -10.00
CA GLU A 8 -12.00 2.48 -10.85
C GLU A 8 -13.13 3.40 -10.40
N SER A 9 -14.36 2.87 -10.32
CA SER A 9 -15.53 3.65 -9.94
C SER A 9 -15.37 4.28 -8.55
N TYR A 10 -14.87 3.48 -7.59
CA TYR A 10 -14.61 3.99 -6.24
C TYR A 10 -13.58 5.11 -6.24
N ILE A 11 -12.47 4.96 -6.98
CA ILE A 11 -11.40 5.96 -7.08
C ILE A 11 -11.93 7.26 -7.68
N THR A 12 -12.65 7.17 -8.80
CA THR A 12 -13.23 8.34 -9.48
C THR A 12 -14.18 9.11 -8.57
N ASP A 13 -15.00 8.41 -7.78
CA ASP A 13 -16.04 9.05 -6.98
C ASP A 13 -15.53 9.55 -5.62
N ASN A 14 -14.50 8.91 -5.04
CA ASN A 14 -14.15 9.10 -3.62
C ASN A 14 -12.71 9.55 -3.38
N VAL A 15 -11.79 9.43 -4.36
CA VAL A 15 -10.38 9.70 -4.12
C VAL A 15 -9.92 10.97 -4.84
N LEU A 16 -9.68 12.03 -4.06
CA LEU A 16 -9.27 13.33 -4.58
C LEU A 16 -7.87 13.33 -5.23
N HIS A 17 -6.94 12.54 -4.72
CA HIS A 17 -5.55 12.49 -5.16
C HIS A 17 -5.26 11.24 -5.99
N SER A 18 -6.03 11.06 -7.07
CA SER A 18 -6.00 9.91 -7.99
C SER A 18 -5.16 10.11 -9.25
N LYS A 19 -4.44 11.23 -9.41
CA LYS A 19 -3.75 11.58 -10.66
C LYS A 19 -2.92 10.44 -11.26
N GLN A 20 -2.18 9.70 -10.43
CA GLN A 20 -1.36 8.56 -10.87
C GLN A 20 -2.21 7.43 -11.45
N TRP A 21 -3.40 7.21 -10.90
CA TRP A 21 -4.39 6.28 -11.44
C TRP A 21 -4.93 6.77 -12.78
N ASP A 22 -5.33 8.05 -12.86
CA ASP A 22 -5.93 8.65 -14.06
C ASP A 22 -4.96 8.67 -15.26
N MET A 23 -3.66 8.77 -14.98
CA MET A 23 -2.59 8.74 -16.00
C MET A 23 -2.13 7.33 -16.38
N SER A 24 -2.56 6.30 -15.65
CA SER A 24 -2.13 4.92 -15.87
C SER A 24 -2.94 4.25 -16.98
N SER A 25 -2.29 3.38 -17.76
CA SER A 25 -3.00 2.53 -18.72
C SER A 25 -3.83 1.44 -18.01
N GLU A 26 -4.82 0.89 -18.70
CA GLU A 26 -5.69 -0.15 -18.14
C GLU A 26 -4.94 -1.42 -17.71
N ASP A 27 -3.87 -1.77 -18.42
CA ASP A 27 -2.99 -2.88 -18.03
C ASP A 27 -2.27 -2.60 -16.71
N VAL A 28 -1.83 -1.36 -16.50
CA VAL A 28 -1.16 -0.93 -15.26
C VAL A 28 -2.16 -0.89 -14.10
N LYS A 29 -3.35 -0.33 -14.31
CA LYS A 29 -4.44 -0.34 -13.32
C LYS A 29 -4.82 -1.77 -12.91
N THR A 30 -4.94 -2.67 -13.87
CA THR A 30 -5.24 -4.08 -13.62
C THR A 30 -4.15 -4.74 -12.77
N LYS A 31 -2.87 -4.51 -13.09
CA LYS A 31 -1.75 -5.00 -12.29
C LYS A 31 -1.75 -4.42 -10.88
N ALA A 32 -2.00 -3.12 -10.74
CA ALA A 32 -2.06 -2.44 -9.44
C ALA A 32 -3.14 -3.04 -8.53
N VAL A 33 -4.35 -3.29 -9.07
CA VAL A 33 -5.45 -3.91 -8.32
C VAL A 33 -5.10 -5.35 -7.91
N ASN A 34 -4.61 -6.17 -8.84
CA ASN A 34 -4.26 -7.56 -8.55
C ASN A 34 -3.15 -7.67 -7.49
N ASN A 35 -2.11 -6.83 -7.61
CA ASN A 35 -1.02 -6.76 -6.65
C ASN A 35 -1.51 -6.28 -5.27
N SER A 36 -2.42 -5.30 -5.25
CA SER A 36 -3.02 -4.79 -4.02
C SER A 36 -3.79 -5.87 -3.28
N ILE A 37 -4.65 -6.63 -3.98
CA ILE A 37 -5.41 -7.74 -3.38
C ILE A 37 -4.46 -8.79 -2.80
N ALA A 38 -3.45 -9.21 -3.56
CA ALA A 38 -2.49 -10.22 -3.09
C ALA A 38 -1.73 -9.74 -1.85
N LYS A 39 -1.27 -8.48 -1.87
CA LYS A 39 -0.48 -7.89 -0.79
C LYS A 39 -1.32 -7.67 0.46
N LEU A 40 -2.54 -7.14 0.35
CA LEU A 40 -3.44 -6.95 1.47
C LEU A 40 -3.82 -8.28 2.12
N LYS A 41 -4.09 -9.34 1.33
CA LYS A 41 -4.32 -10.69 1.87
C LYS A 41 -3.13 -11.22 2.68
N GLN A 42 -1.91 -10.85 2.30
CA GLN A 42 -0.71 -11.25 3.02
C GLN A 42 -0.50 -10.40 4.29
N ILE A 43 -0.58 -9.07 4.18
CA ILE A 43 -0.31 -8.13 5.28
C ILE A 43 -1.40 -8.17 6.35
N LEU A 44 -2.67 -8.25 5.91
CA LEU A 44 -3.86 -8.24 6.77
C LEU A 44 -4.34 -9.66 7.10
N LYS A 45 -3.48 -10.67 6.93
CA LYS A 45 -3.82 -12.06 7.27
C LYS A 45 -4.36 -12.20 8.71
N PRO A 46 -3.80 -11.54 9.74
CA PRO A 46 -4.35 -11.59 11.10
C PRO A 46 -5.78 -11.06 11.20
N GLU A 47 -6.05 -9.90 10.60
CA GLU A 47 -7.36 -9.23 10.61
C GLU A 47 -8.39 -10.07 9.84
N ILE A 48 -8.00 -10.58 8.66
CA ILE A 48 -8.85 -11.45 7.85
C ILE A 48 -9.19 -12.74 8.61
N SER A 49 -8.24 -13.29 9.37
CA SER A 49 -8.48 -14.47 10.20
C SER A 49 -9.42 -14.20 11.38
N GLN A 50 -9.60 -12.92 11.74
CA GLN A 50 -10.55 -12.47 12.78
C GLN A 50 -11.90 -12.02 12.20
N GLY A 51 -12.12 -12.21 10.89
CA GLY A 51 -13.38 -11.89 10.23
C GLY A 51 -13.39 -10.57 9.46
N TYR A 52 -12.25 -9.89 9.31
CA TYR A 52 -12.15 -8.74 8.42
C TYR A 52 -12.28 -9.17 6.95
N GLU A 53 -13.16 -8.51 6.20
CA GLU A 53 -13.29 -8.70 4.76
C GLU A 53 -12.67 -7.52 4.02
N LEU A 54 -11.87 -7.81 3.00
CA LEU A 54 -11.30 -6.75 2.16
C LEU A 54 -12.42 -6.03 1.41
N GLU A 55 -12.45 -4.71 1.54
CA GLU A 55 -13.40 -3.85 0.86
C GLU A 55 -12.81 -3.28 -0.43
N VAL A 56 -13.66 -2.75 -1.32
CA VAL A 56 -13.21 -2.07 -2.54
C VAL A 56 -12.35 -0.86 -2.20
N GLU A 57 -12.70 -0.14 -1.13
CA GLU A 57 -11.93 0.98 -0.58
C GLU A 57 -10.48 0.56 -0.27
N ASP A 58 -10.28 -0.54 0.46
CA ASP A 58 -8.93 -0.97 0.84
C ASP A 58 -8.06 -1.25 -0.39
N VAL A 59 -8.65 -1.89 -1.40
CA VAL A 59 -7.95 -2.19 -2.66
C VAL A 59 -7.67 -0.93 -3.45
N ALA A 60 -8.59 0.04 -3.47
CA ALA A 60 -8.41 1.33 -4.13
C ALA A 60 -7.27 2.13 -3.51
N LEU A 61 -7.28 2.29 -2.19
CA LEU A 61 -6.24 3.00 -1.43
C LEU A 61 -4.87 2.35 -1.63
N GLN A 62 -4.81 1.02 -1.55
CA GLN A 62 -3.57 0.29 -1.80
C GLN A 62 -3.09 0.40 -3.25
N ALA A 63 -3.99 0.37 -4.22
CA ALA A 63 -3.61 0.48 -5.64
C ALA A 63 -3.00 1.84 -5.94
N ILE A 64 -3.61 2.92 -5.47
CA ILE A 64 -3.05 4.28 -5.61
C ILE A 64 -1.71 4.39 -4.90
N TRP A 65 -1.59 3.83 -3.69
CA TRP A 65 -0.33 3.81 -2.96
C TRP A 65 0.77 3.13 -3.77
N LEU A 66 0.53 1.93 -4.32
CA LEU A 66 1.51 1.23 -5.15
C LEU A 66 1.91 2.04 -6.39
N LEU A 67 0.97 2.73 -7.03
CA LEU A 67 1.29 3.58 -8.19
C LEU A 67 2.14 4.79 -7.80
N ARG A 68 1.88 5.45 -6.66
CA ARG A 68 2.72 6.56 -6.16
C ARG A 68 4.13 6.09 -5.82
N VAL A 69 4.23 4.91 -5.22
CA VAL A 69 5.51 4.28 -4.88
C VAL A 69 6.29 3.93 -6.15
N ASP A 70 5.66 3.31 -7.14
CA ASP A 70 6.27 2.99 -8.43
C ASP A 70 6.75 4.24 -9.18
N ASP A 71 5.91 5.26 -9.29
CA ASP A 71 6.25 6.56 -9.89
C ASP A 71 7.41 7.25 -9.16
N SER A 72 7.45 7.14 -7.83
CA SER A 72 8.57 7.67 -7.03
C SER A 72 9.84 6.84 -7.20
N PHE A 73 9.73 5.52 -7.37
CA PHE A 73 10.85 4.66 -7.70
C PHE A 73 11.42 4.94 -9.09
N GLN A 74 10.57 5.13 -10.10
CA GLN A 74 11.00 5.52 -11.44
C GLN A 74 11.70 6.88 -11.45
N ARG A 75 11.25 7.84 -10.62
CA ARG A 75 11.97 9.12 -10.45
C ARG A 75 13.28 8.99 -9.67
N ALA A 76 13.35 8.05 -8.74
CA ALA A 76 14.54 7.79 -7.95
C ALA A 76 15.54 6.90 -8.72
N GLU A 77 15.96 7.34 -9.89
CA GLU A 77 17.17 6.79 -10.52
C GLU A 77 18.43 7.33 -9.81
N MET A 78 19.51 6.55 -9.79
CA MET A 78 20.86 6.91 -9.32
C MET A 78 21.16 6.78 -7.81
N GLY A 79 21.10 5.56 -7.27
CA GLY A 79 21.80 5.22 -6.02
C GLY A 79 21.11 5.69 -4.73
N ALA A 80 19.86 6.11 -4.81
CA ALA A 80 19.02 6.32 -3.64
C ALA A 80 18.84 4.99 -2.88
N THR A 81 18.98 5.02 -1.55
CA THR A 81 18.76 3.87 -0.65
C THR A 81 17.45 3.95 0.14
N TYR A 82 16.74 5.08 0.01
CA TYR A 82 15.36 5.27 0.42
C TYR A 82 14.65 6.31 -0.46
N ILE A 83 13.32 6.31 -0.47
CA ILE A 83 12.46 7.39 -0.99
C ILE A 83 11.48 7.84 0.09
N ALA A 84 11.03 9.09 0.06
CA ALA A 84 9.94 9.56 0.90
C ALA A 84 8.69 9.78 0.05
N VAL A 85 7.60 9.06 0.36
CA VAL A 85 6.30 9.19 -0.32
C VAL A 85 5.27 9.59 0.74
N ASP A 86 4.62 10.74 0.57
CA ASP A 86 3.66 11.30 1.53
C ASP A 86 4.18 11.34 2.98
N GLY A 87 5.47 11.67 3.16
CA GLY A 87 6.13 11.73 4.46
C GLY A 87 6.58 10.38 5.02
N ILE A 88 6.32 9.27 4.33
CA ILE A 88 6.75 7.93 4.73
C ILE A 88 8.01 7.55 3.99
N MET A 89 9.07 7.27 4.76
CA MET A 89 10.34 6.79 4.22
C MET A 89 10.21 5.31 3.83
N LEU A 90 10.45 4.97 2.58
CA LEU A 90 10.49 3.60 2.07
C LEU A 90 11.92 3.24 1.72
N MET A 91 12.39 2.11 2.25
CA MET A 91 13.75 1.62 2.00
C MET A 91 13.75 0.70 0.78
N PHE A 92 14.76 0.80 -0.10
CA PHE A 92 14.88 -0.10 -1.25
C PHE A 92 15.35 -1.52 -0.89
N SER A 93 15.80 -1.75 0.34
CA SER A 93 16.56 -2.95 0.73
C SER A 93 15.70 -4.19 1.04
N GLY A 94 14.51 -4.36 0.46
CA GLY A 94 13.67 -5.52 0.78
C GLY A 94 12.45 -5.75 -0.12
N LYS A 95 11.84 -6.94 0.05
CA LYS A 95 10.57 -7.33 -0.57
C LYS A 95 9.52 -6.25 -0.23
N ASP A 96 8.99 -5.58 -1.25
CA ASP A 96 8.01 -4.51 -1.07
C ASP A 96 6.74 -5.07 -0.37
N ASN A 97 6.66 -4.85 0.95
CA ASN A 97 5.50 -5.16 1.79
C ASN A 97 4.85 -3.85 2.28
N THR A 98 4.90 -2.81 1.46
CA THR A 98 4.36 -1.50 1.86
C THR A 98 2.83 -1.54 1.93
N LEU A 99 2.29 -1.00 3.01
CA LEU A 99 0.85 -0.86 3.24
C LEU A 99 0.47 0.62 3.08
N ALA A 100 -0.66 0.88 2.42
CA ALA A 100 -1.18 2.23 2.31
C ALA A 100 -1.41 2.83 3.70
N PRO A 101 -1.01 4.09 3.93
CA PRO A 101 -1.07 4.70 5.27
C PRO A 101 -2.51 4.85 5.76
N ASP A 102 -3.45 5.13 4.86
CA ASP A 102 -4.86 5.28 5.18
C ASP A 102 -5.47 3.96 5.70
N ILE A 103 -5.09 2.82 5.11
CA ILE A 103 -5.51 1.49 5.58
C ILE A 103 -4.91 1.20 6.95
N ALA A 104 -3.63 1.55 7.15
CA ALA A 104 -2.99 1.37 8.44
C ALA A 104 -3.66 2.22 9.54
N ASN A 105 -4.00 3.47 9.24
CA ASN A 105 -4.74 4.34 10.15
C ASN A 105 -6.15 3.81 10.44
N LYS A 106 -6.88 3.36 9.41
CA LYS A 106 -8.21 2.72 9.53
C LYS A 106 -8.19 1.52 10.47
N LEU A 107 -7.15 0.69 10.40
CA LEU A 107 -7.02 -0.55 11.15
C LEU A 107 -6.18 -0.43 12.44
N GLY A 108 -5.69 0.77 12.78
CA GLY A 108 -4.81 0.98 13.94
C GLY A 108 -3.46 0.26 13.84
N ILE A 109 -2.96 0.00 12.63
CA ILE A 109 -1.70 -0.70 12.38
C ILE A 109 -0.54 0.30 12.41
N SER A 110 0.48 0.01 13.22
CA SER A 110 1.70 0.80 13.25
C SER A 110 2.60 0.46 12.05
N LEU A 111 3.00 1.49 11.28
CA LEU A 111 3.95 1.36 10.19
C LEU A 111 5.34 1.84 10.59
N PHE A 112 6.37 1.14 10.13
CA PHE A 112 7.76 1.61 10.13
C PHE A 112 8.35 1.41 8.75
N ASN A 113 8.82 2.50 8.18
CA ASN A 113 9.24 2.57 6.78
C ASN A 113 8.21 2.01 5.78
N GLY A 114 6.93 2.28 6.02
CA GLY A 114 5.80 1.78 5.21
C GLY A 114 5.45 0.30 5.42
N ILE A 115 6.17 -0.43 6.26
CA ILE A 115 5.94 -1.85 6.54
C ILE A 115 5.24 -1.99 7.91
N ARG A 116 4.26 -2.89 8.00
CA ARG A 116 3.61 -3.26 9.28
C ARG A 116 4.65 -3.73 10.30
N GLN A 117 4.70 -3.08 11.46
CA GLN A 117 5.45 -3.61 12.61
C GLN A 117 4.68 -4.77 13.24
N SER A 118 5.32 -5.93 13.39
CA SER A 118 4.81 -6.94 14.31
C SER A 118 5.14 -6.51 15.74
N GLU A 119 4.26 -6.79 16.69
CA GLU A 119 4.50 -6.49 18.12
C GLU A 119 5.81 -7.12 18.64
N THR A 120 6.27 -8.20 18.01
CA THR A 120 7.54 -8.88 18.29
C THR A 120 8.78 -8.04 17.99
N SER A 121 8.68 -7.00 17.16
CA SER A 121 9.80 -6.11 16.83
C SER A 121 9.96 -4.97 17.84
N LYS A 122 8.88 -4.53 18.51
CA LYS A 122 8.93 -3.50 19.56
C LYS A 122 9.73 -3.95 20.79
N SER A 123 9.75 -5.24 21.09
CA SER A 123 10.45 -5.79 22.26
C SER A 123 11.97 -5.94 22.08
N LYS A 124 12.50 -5.84 20.85
CA LYS A 124 13.96 -5.89 20.62
C LYS A 124 14.67 -4.54 20.73
N SER A 125 13.93 -3.43 20.81
CA SER A 125 14.49 -2.07 20.89
C SER A 125 14.75 -1.59 22.31
N ILE A 126 14.46 -2.41 23.32
CA ILE A 126 14.70 -2.11 24.74
C ILE A 126 15.58 -3.22 25.30
N ASN A 127 16.85 -3.21 24.97
CA ASN A 127 17.90 -3.76 25.83
C ASN A 127 19.14 -2.89 25.65
N TYR A 128 19.63 -2.41 26.79
CA TYR A 128 20.67 -1.40 27.01
C TYR A 128 21.98 -1.68 26.27
#